data_AF-A0A8R1EKW9-F1
#
_entry.id   AF-A0A8R1EKW9-F1
#
_cell.length_a   1.000
_cell.length_b   1.000
_cell.length_c   1.000
_cell.angle_alpha   90.00
_cell.angle_beta   90.00
_cell.angle_gamma   90.00
#
_symmetry.space_group_name_H-M   'P 1'
#
loop_
_entity.id
_entity.type
_entity.pdbx_description
1 polymer ?
#
loop_
_entity_poly.entity_id
_entity_poly.type
_entity_poly.pdbx_seq_one_letter_code
_entity_poly.pdbx_strand_id
1 'polypeptide(L)'
;QGHLDPWSGGGYKADQNNVARGIYVLEIPGSAHHLDLRQPNTCDPNTVTNARFQIIEILKCWVNENCDTIPVIDALPSISIPNTECKDIVGGYPWGQSKQNSGIRTSVMLAFVSAIFYSIL
;
A
#
# COMPACT_ATOMS: atom_id res chain seq x y z
N GLN A 1 9.17 -5.67 -8.24
CA GLN A 1 9.70 -7.03 -8.54
C GLN A 1 8.95 -8.05 -7.69
N GLY A 2 8.62 -9.22 -8.26
CA GLY A 2 8.00 -10.29 -7.50
C GLY A 2 9.01 -11.05 -6.65
N HIS A 3 8.69 -11.34 -5.39
CA HIS A 3 9.59 -12.11 -4.52
C HIS A 3 9.80 -13.56 -5.01
N LEU A 4 8.82 -14.13 -5.72
CA LEU A 4 8.90 -15.48 -6.29
C LEU A 4 9.48 -15.51 -7.71
N ASP A 5 9.86 -14.35 -8.24
CA ASP A 5 10.38 -14.23 -9.61
C ASP A 5 11.87 -14.55 -9.64
N PRO A 6 12.33 -15.60 -10.36
CA PRO A 6 13.76 -15.90 -10.48
C PRO A 6 14.55 -14.76 -11.15
N TRP A 7 13.91 -13.96 -11.99
CA TRP A 7 14.54 -12.81 -12.63
C TRP A 7 14.82 -11.66 -11.65
N SER A 8 14.15 -11.65 -10.49
CA SER A 8 14.32 -10.59 -9.48
C SER A 8 15.73 -10.53 -8.89
N GLY A 9 16.49 -11.61 -9.00
CA GLY A 9 17.90 -11.69 -8.58
C GLY A 9 18.80 -10.74 -9.35
N GLY A 10 18.50 -10.46 -10.62
CA GLY A 10 19.27 -9.55 -11.47
C GLY A 10 18.81 -8.10 -11.48
N GLY A 11 17.69 -7.79 -10.82
CA GLY A 11 17.12 -6.44 -10.81
C GLY A 11 17.59 -5.57 -9.64
N TYR A 12 17.14 -4.30 -9.64
CA TYR A 12 17.41 -3.35 -8.56
C TYR A 12 16.83 -3.80 -7.21
N LYS A 13 17.57 -3.57 -6.13
CA LYS A 13 17.15 -3.87 -4.76
C LYS A 13 16.66 -2.62 -4.04
N ALA A 14 15.80 -2.83 -3.04
CA ALA A 14 15.27 -1.73 -2.24
C ALA A 14 16.41 -1.03 -1.47
N ASP A 15 16.50 0.29 -1.65
CA ASP A 15 17.46 1.17 -0.96
C ASP A 15 16.74 2.50 -0.69
N GLN A 16 16.75 2.94 0.57
CA GLN A 16 16.09 4.17 1.00
C GLN A 16 16.73 5.43 0.39
N ASN A 17 18.02 5.39 0.02
CA ASN A 17 18.69 6.52 -0.62
C ASN A 17 18.18 6.80 -2.04
N ASN A 18 17.67 5.77 -2.73
CA ASN A 18 17.13 5.89 -4.07
C ASN A 18 15.73 6.55 -4.07
N VAL A 19 14.93 6.31 -3.03
CA VAL A 19 13.57 6.88 -2.91
C VAL A 19 13.61 8.40 -2.80
N ALA A 20 14.57 8.97 -2.06
CA ALA A 20 14.76 10.42 -1.96
C ALA A 20 15.10 11.09 -3.31
N ARG A 21 15.48 10.30 -4.32
CA ARG A 21 15.76 10.73 -5.70
C ARG A 21 14.63 10.39 -6.68
N GLY A 22 13.49 9.90 -6.19
CA GLY A 22 12.38 9.45 -7.02
C GLY A 22 12.61 8.10 -7.72
N ILE A 23 13.57 7.30 -7.25
CA ILE A 23 13.83 5.94 -7.76
C ILE A 23 13.20 4.94 -6.79
N TYR A 24 12.16 4.26 -7.24
CA TYR A 24 11.36 3.35 -6.42
C TYR A 24 11.65 1.89 -6.76
N VAL A 25 11.83 1.08 -5.72
CA VAL A 25 11.91 -0.38 -5.85
C VAL A 25 10.91 -0.99 -4.87
N LEU A 26 9.88 -1.64 -5.41
CA LEU A 26 8.89 -2.39 -4.64
C LEU A 26 9.16 -3.88 -4.79
N GLU A 27 9.55 -4.55 -3.71
CA GLU A 27 9.61 -6.01 -3.65
C GLU A 27 8.26 -6.53 -3.16
N ILE A 28 7.56 -7.30 -3.98
CA ILE A 28 6.15 -7.67 -3.76
C ILE A 28 6.07 -9.13 -3.31
N PRO A 29 5.80 -9.40 -2.02
CA PRO A 29 5.68 -10.77 -1.51
C PRO A 29 4.52 -11.51 -2.19
N GLY A 30 4.75 -12.78 -2.55
CA GLY A 30 3.75 -13.61 -3.22
C GLY A 30 3.57 -13.37 -4.72
N SER A 31 4.24 -12.36 -5.27
CA SER A 31 4.20 -12.09 -6.71
C SER A 31 5.32 -12.84 -7.44
N ALA A 32 5.00 -13.38 -8.60
CA ALA A 32 5.96 -13.89 -9.58
C ALA A 32 6.31 -12.79 -10.61
N HIS A 33 6.72 -13.20 -11.82
CA HIS A 33 7.15 -12.28 -12.87
C HIS A 33 6.07 -11.25 -13.23
N HIS A 34 6.34 -9.98 -12.87
CA HIS A 34 5.54 -8.77 -13.13
C HIS A 34 4.01 -8.92 -12.95
N LEU A 35 3.58 -9.56 -11.85
CA LEU A 35 2.15 -9.73 -11.53
C LEU A 35 1.41 -8.38 -11.39
N ASP A 36 2.12 -7.34 -10.96
CA ASP A 36 1.64 -5.98 -10.82
C ASP A 36 1.09 -5.38 -12.13
N LEU A 37 1.55 -5.84 -13.29
CA LEU A 37 1.07 -5.37 -14.60
C LEU A 37 -0.16 -6.13 -15.13
N ARG A 38 -0.50 -7.28 -14.54
CA ARG A 38 -1.63 -8.10 -15.01
C ARG A 38 -2.97 -7.50 -14.60
N GLN A 39 -4.02 -7.82 -15.37
CA GLN A 39 -5.41 -7.48 -15.02
C GLN A 39 -5.72 -7.92 -13.58
N PRO A 40 -6.46 -7.13 -12.78
CA PRO A 40 -6.72 -7.46 -11.40
C PRO A 40 -7.57 -8.72 -11.32
N ASN A 41 -7.33 -9.49 -10.28
CA ASN A 41 -8.04 -10.73 -10.04
C ASN A 41 -8.55 -10.78 -8.59
N THR A 42 -9.69 -11.42 -8.39
CA THR A 42 -10.27 -11.64 -7.04
C THR A 42 -9.38 -12.46 -6.11
N CYS A 43 -8.45 -13.24 -6.66
CA CYS A 43 -7.43 -13.99 -5.92
C CYS A 43 -6.09 -13.26 -5.79
N ASP A 44 -5.99 -12.00 -6.23
CA ASP A 44 -4.77 -11.23 -6.05
C ASP A 44 -4.42 -11.17 -4.55
N PRO A 45 -3.16 -11.49 -4.16
CA PRO A 45 -2.71 -11.26 -2.80
C PRO A 45 -2.82 -9.77 -2.46
N ASN A 46 -3.15 -9.45 -1.20
CA ASN A 46 -3.24 -8.05 -0.76
C ASN A 46 -1.97 -7.23 -1.06
N THR A 47 -0.79 -7.87 -1.10
CA THR A 47 0.51 -7.25 -1.39
C THR A 47 0.57 -6.65 -2.80
N VAL A 48 0.07 -7.33 -3.84
CA VAL A 48 0.10 -6.79 -5.21
C VAL A 48 -0.90 -5.63 -5.35
N THR A 49 -2.08 -5.74 -4.74
CA THR A 49 -3.07 -4.65 -4.71
C THR A 49 -2.50 -3.40 -4.04
N ASN A 50 -1.81 -3.55 -2.91
CA ASN A 50 -1.13 -2.43 -2.22
C ASN A 50 0.05 -1.87 -3.02
N ALA A 51 0.86 -2.73 -3.64
CA ALA A 51 1.97 -2.29 -4.47
C ALA A 51 1.47 -1.44 -5.65
N ARG A 52 0.44 -1.91 -6.35
CA ARG A 52 -0.11 -1.18 -7.48
C ARG A 52 -0.76 0.16 -7.06
N PHE A 53 -1.36 0.24 -5.87
CA PHE A 53 -1.84 1.52 -5.32
C PHE A 53 -0.68 2.52 -5.14
N GLN A 54 0.41 2.11 -4.51
CA GLN A 54 1.59 2.97 -4.36
C GLN A 54 2.19 3.39 -5.71
N ILE A 55 2.25 2.47 -6.68
CA ILE A 55 2.69 2.78 -8.05
C ILE A 55 1.79 3.86 -8.68
N ILE A 56 0.47 3.74 -8.57
CA ILE A 56 -0.47 4.75 -9.10
C ILE A 56 -0.26 6.11 -8.42
N GLU A 57 -0.05 6.15 -7.10
CA GLU A 57 0.20 7.41 -6.38
C GLU A 57 1.50 8.08 -6.84
N ILE A 58 2.54 7.30 -7.12
CA ILE A 58 3.79 7.80 -7.73
C ILE A 58 3.54 8.35 -9.13
N LEU A 59 2.84 7.58 -9.98
CA LEU A 59 2.55 8.00 -11.36
C LEU A 59 1.69 9.26 -11.41
N LYS A 60 0.71 9.39 -10.51
CA LYS A 60 -0.12 10.61 -10.36
C LYS A 60 0.71 11.83 -10.02
N CYS A 61 1.70 11.67 -9.14
CA CYS A 61 2.64 12.74 -8.83
C CYS A 61 3.46 13.12 -10.06
N TRP A 62 4.00 12.15 -10.81
CA TRP A 62 4.82 12.42 -12.00
C TRP A 62 4.08 13.19 -13.09
N VAL A 63 2.78 12.97 -13.26
CA VAL A 63 1.98 13.69 -14.28
C VAL A 63 1.38 15.00 -13.76
N ASN A 64 1.51 15.28 -12.46
CA ASN A 64 1.02 16.52 -11.85
C ASN A 64 2.16 17.52 -11.74
N GLU A 65 2.07 18.60 -12.51
CA GLU A 65 3.06 19.70 -12.51
C GLU A 65 3.28 20.33 -11.13
N ASN A 66 2.29 20.25 -10.23
CA ASN A 66 2.36 20.80 -8.88
C ASN A 66 2.82 19.76 -7.83
N CYS A 67 3.34 18.60 -8.25
CA CYS A 67 3.86 17.62 -7.31
C CYS A 67 5.32 17.92 -6.93
N ASP A 68 5.50 18.90 -6.05
CA ASP A 68 6.84 19.32 -5.60
C ASP A 68 7.45 18.40 -4.53
N THR A 69 6.65 17.48 -3.99
CA THR A 69 7.08 16.54 -2.94
C THR A 69 7.17 15.14 -3.52
N ILE A 70 8.38 14.59 -3.54
CA ILE A 70 8.64 13.21 -3.98
C ILE A 70 7.84 12.25 -3.09
N PRO A 71 6.95 11.41 -3.66
CA PRO A 71 6.21 10.42 -2.91
C PRO A 71 7.12 9.47 -2.15
N VAL A 72 6.70 9.03 -0.97
CA VAL A 72 7.38 7.98 -0.22
C VAL A 72 6.60 6.68 -0.42
N ILE A 73 7.33 5.56 -0.48
CA ILE A 73 6.74 4.22 -0.48
C ILE A 73 6.67 3.67 0.93
N ASP A 74 5.54 3.05 1.27
CA ASP A 74 5.32 2.37 2.55
C ASP A 74 5.66 0.89 2.42
N ALA A 75 6.06 0.27 3.54
CA ALA A 75 6.24 -1.18 3.58
C ALA A 75 4.93 -1.89 3.20
N LEU A 76 5.02 -2.88 2.32
CA LEU A 76 3.86 -3.69 1.94
C LEU A 76 3.40 -4.55 3.14
N PRO A 77 2.09 -4.80 3.26
CA PRO A 77 1.56 -5.63 4.35
C PRO A 77 2.07 -7.07 4.27
N SER A 78 1.91 -7.82 5.35
CA SER A 78 2.06 -9.28 5.31
C SER A 78 1.12 -9.89 4.29
N ILE A 79 1.61 -10.88 3.55
CA ILE A 79 0.86 -11.56 2.50
C ILE A 79 -0.41 -12.20 3.06
N SER A 80 -1.53 -11.92 2.39
CA SER A 80 -2.84 -12.53 2.61
C SER A 80 -3.45 -12.81 1.24
N ILE A 81 -3.80 -14.08 1.00
CA ILE A 81 -4.39 -14.54 -0.25
C ILE A 81 -5.89 -14.78 -0.01
N PRO A 82 -6.79 -14.12 -0.75
CA PRO A 82 -8.23 -14.35 -0.62
C PRO A 82 -8.61 -15.80 -0.93
N ASN A 83 -9.49 -16.39 -0.11
CA ASN A 83 -10.11 -17.68 -0.40
C ASN A 83 -11.43 -17.47 -1.14
N THR A 84 -11.34 -17.23 -2.46
CA THR A 84 -12.48 -16.98 -3.34
C THR A 84 -12.25 -17.69 -4.67
N GLU A 85 -13.31 -17.85 -5.46
CA GLU A 85 -13.17 -18.24 -6.85
C GLU A 85 -12.40 -17.16 -7.62
N CYS A 86 -11.35 -17.57 -8.32
CA CYS A 86 -10.47 -16.66 -9.06
C CYS A 86 -11.10 -16.27 -10.39
N LYS A 87 -11.40 -14.99 -10.50
CA LYS A 87 -11.88 -14.34 -11.72
C LYS A 87 -11.27 -12.97 -11.88
N ASP A 88 -11.06 -12.60 -13.13
CA ASP A 88 -10.58 -11.28 -13.48
C ASP A 88 -11.64 -10.22 -13.17
N ILE A 89 -11.16 -9.06 -12.72
CA ILE A 89 -11.98 -7.89 -12.39
C ILE A 89 -11.74 -6.86 -13.49
N VAL A 90 -12.57 -6.93 -14.54
CA VAL A 90 -12.53 -5.96 -15.65
C VAL A 90 -12.85 -4.57 -15.11
N GLY A 91 -11.99 -3.59 -15.39
CA GLY A 91 -12.16 -2.23 -14.87
C GLY A 91 -11.96 -2.10 -13.36
N GLY A 92 -11.38 -3.09 -12.69
CA GLY A 92 -11.11 -3.08 -11.24
C GLY A 92 -10.04 -2.09 -10.77
N TYR A 93 -9.58 -1.20 -11.66
CA TYR A 93 -8.66 -0.11 -11.35
C TYR A 93 -9.45 1.20 -11.17
N PRO A 94 -9.18 2.01 -10.13
CA PRO A 94 -8.38 1.75 -8.94
C PRO A 94 -9.16 0.91 -7.89
N TRP A 95 -8.47 0.11 -7.06
CA TRP A 95 -9.07 -0.87 -6.13
C TRP A 95 -9.82 -0.29 -4.91
N GLY A 96 -10.47 0.86 -5.04
CA GLY A 96 -11.19 1.52 -3.95
C GLY A 96 -10.31 1.95 -2.77
N GLN A 97 -8.98 1.88 -2.91
CA GLN A 97 -8.02 2.31 -1.90
C GLN A 97 -7.92 3.84 -1.87
N SER A 98 -7.86 4.40 -0.68
CA SER A 98 -7.51 5.80 -0.42
C SER A 98 -6.46 5.85 0.68
N LYS A 99 -5.63 6.91 0.68
CA LYS A 99 -4.77 7.17 1.82
C LYS A 99 -5.68 7.42 3.03
N GLN A 100 -5.54 6.61 4.08
CA GLN A 100 -6.16 6.91 5.36
C GLN A 100 -5.60 8.26 5.81
N ASN A 101 -6.44 9.29 5.92
CA ASN A 101 -6.05 10.50 6.61
C ASN A 101 -5.81 10.10 8.07
N SER A 102 -4.54 10.06 8.50
CA SER A 102 -4.14 9.93 9.90
C SER A 102 -4.48 11.19 10.70
N GLY A 103 -5.68 11.76 10.49
CA GLY A 103 -6.28 12.70 11.41
C GLY A 103 -6.56 11.93 12.69
N ILE A 104 -5.80 12.26 13.73
CA ILE A 104 -5.93 11.85 15.12
C ILE A 104 -7.33 11.30 15.40
N ARG A 105 -7.47 9.97 15.54
CA ARG A 105 -8.66 9.40 16.17
C ARG A 105 -8.53 9.68 17.66
N THR A 106 -8.98 10.85 18.11
CA THR A 106 -9.18 11.13 19.52
C THR A 106 -10.29 10.20 20.02
N SER A 107 -9.89 9.04 20.54
CA SER A 107 -10.79 8.13 21.25
C SER A 107 -11.43 8.90 22.40
N VAL A 108 -12.75 9.09 22.35
CA VAL A 108 -13.58 9.78 23.36
C VAL A 108 -13.64 9.01 24.70
N MET A 109 -12.77 8.02 24.93
CA MET A 109 -12.79 7.13 26.09
C MET A 109 -11.96 7.63 27.29
N LEU A 110 -11.92 8.94 27.55
CA LEU A 110 -11.24 9.51 28.73
C LEU A 110 -12.10 10.44 29.60
N ALA A 111 -13.40 10.60 29.32
CA ALA A 111 -14.26 11.52 30.09
C ALA A 111 -15.07 10.85 31.23
N PHE A 112 -15.13 9.52 31.33
CA PHE A 112 -15.96 8.86 32.34
C PHE A 112 -15.24 8.55 33.66
N VAL A 113 -13.91 8.60 33.71
CA VAL A 113 -13.17 8.28 34.95
C VAL A 113 -13.09 9.49 35.90
N SER A 114 -13.14 10.73 35.39
CA SER A 114 -13.10 11.93 36.25
C SER A 114 -14.44 12.26 36.91
N ALA A 115 -15.57 11.80 36.37
CA ALA A 115 -16.90 12.08 36.95
C ALA A 115 -17.21 11.26 38.21
N ILE A 116 -16.57 10.09 38.38
CA ILE A 116 -16.78 9.20 39.52
C ILE A 116 -15.99 9.66 40.74
N PHE A 117 -14.84 10.33 40.56
CA PHE A 117 -14.04 10.82 41.68
C PHE A 117 -14.61 12.08 42.37
N TYR A 118 -15.38 12.91 41.66
CA TYR A 118 -16.01 14.10 42.24
C TYR A 118 -17.38 13.83 42.91
N SER A 119 -17.89 12.60 42.83
CA SER A 119 -19.15 12.21 43.48
C SER A 119 -18.94 11.35 44.74
N ILE A 120 -17.69 11.20 45.20
CA ILE A 120 -17.30 10.48 46.43
C ILE A 120 -16.48 11.40 47.39
N LEU A 121 -16.54 12.72 47.21
CA LEU A 121 -15.99 13.72 48.15
C LEU A 121 -17.06 14.74 48.54
#